data_AF-A0A022L293-F1
#
_entry.id   AF-A0A022L293-F1
#
_cell.length_a   1.000
_cell.length_b   1.000
_cell.length_c   1.000
_cell.angle_alpha   90.00
_cell.angle_beta   90.00
_cell.angle_gamma   90.00
#
_symmetry.space_group_name_H-M   'P 1'
#
loop_
_entity.id
_entity.type
_entity.pdbx_description
1 polymer ?
#
loop_
_entity_poly.entity_id
_entity_poly.type
_entity_poly.pdbx_seq_one_letter_code
_entity_poly.pdbx_strand_id
1 'polypeptide(L)' 'DVEYATAAWVEWYNNERLHSSLDYVPPIEFEQSYYAALNRELQPT' A
#
# COMPACT_ATOMS: atom_id res chain seq x y z
N ASP A 1 18.77 16.27 -6.17
CA ASP A 1 19.48 15.06 -5.69
C ASP A 1 18.75 14.39 -4.53
N VAL A 2 18.34 15.15 -3.51
CA VAL A 2 17.60 14.61 -2.35
C VAL A 2 16.17 14.22 -2.71
N GLU A 3 15.51 15.01 -3.55
CA GLU A 3 14.12 14.83 -3.98
C GLU A 3 13.97 13.53 -4.77
N TYR A 4 14.92 13.25 -5.67
CA TYR A 4 14.94 12.01 -6.44
C TYR A 4 15.20 10.80 -5.55
N ALA A 5 16.18 10.88 -4.65
CA ALA A 5 16.45 9.81 -3.69
C ALA A 5 15.24 9.54 -2.78
N THR A 6 14.53 10.60 -2.38
CA THR A 6 13.31 10.50 -1.56
C THR A 6 12.18 9.86 -2.36
N ALA A 7 11.96 10.28 -3.61
CA ALA A 7 10.95 9.70 -4.48
C ALA A 7 11.21 8.21 -4.73
N ALA A 8 12.46 7.83 -4.99
CA ALA A 8 12.85 6.42 -5.15
C ALA A 8 12.63 5.60 -3.87
N TRP A 9 12.93 6.16 -2.70
CA TRP A 9 12.69 5.48 -1.44
C TRP A 9 11.20 5.29 -1.17
N VAL A 10 10.38 6.30 -1.43
CA VAL A 10 8.91 6.23 -1.28
C VAL A 10 8.33 5.17 -2.21
N GLU A 11 8.79 5.15 -3.47
CA GLU A 11 8.33 4.18 -4.46
C GLU A 11 8.62 2.74 -4.01
N TRP A 12 9.87 2.47 -3.62
CA TRP A 12 10.26 1.15 -3.10
C TRP A 12 9.48 0.77 -1.84
N TYR A 13 9.31 1.70 -0.90
CA TYR A 13 8.59 1.45 0.35
C TYR A 13 7.14 1.04 0.09
N ASN A 14 6.45 1.74 -0.82
CA ASN A 14 5.03 1.53 -1.07
C ASN A 14 4.75 0.32 -1.97
N ASN A 15 5.60 0.05 -2.96
CA ASN A 15 5.31 -0.92 -4.02
C ASN A 15 6.10 -2.23 -3.93
N GLU A 16 7.27 -2.24 -3.27
CA GLU A 16 8.18 -3.39 -3.30
C GLU A 16 8.51 -3.96 -1.92
N ARG A 17 8.47 -3.13 -0.86
CA ARG A 17 8.86 -3.55 0.49
C ARG A 17 7.80 -4.45 1.13
N LEU A 18 8.13 -5.72 1.31
CA LEU A 18 7.29 -6.66 2.07
C LEU A 18 7.31 -6.33 3.57
N HIS A 19 6.12 -6.30 4.19
CA HIS A 19 5.97 -5.97 5.61
C HIS A 19 5.41 -7.16 6.40
N SER A 20 6.14 -7.67 7.38
CA SER A 20 5.73 -8.87 8.15
C SER A 20 4.43 -8.70 8.93
N SER A 21 4.11 -7.48 9.37
CA SER A 21 2.81 -7.20 10.01
C SER A 21 1.65 -7.06 9.02
N LEU A 22 1.93 -7.02 7.71
CA LEU A 22 0.96 -7.02 6.63
C LEU A 22 0.97 -8.38 5.90
N ASP A 23 1.26 -9.47 6.61
CA ASP A 23 1.37 -10.81 6.02
C ASP A 23 2.35 -10.91 4.84
N TYR A 24 3.42 -10.11 4.88
CA TYR A 24 4.44 -10.03 3.84
C TYR A 24 3.93 -9.57 2.47
N VAL A 25 2.98 -8.63 2.42
CA VAL A 25 2.65 -7.90 1.18
C VAL A 25 3.19 -6.45 1.19
N PRO A 26 3.34 -5.81 0.01
CA PRO A 26 3.61 -4.38 -0.08
C PRO A 26 2.46 -3.53 0.51
N PRO A 27 2.75 -2.35 1.08
CA PRO A 27 1.73 -1.46 1.64
C PRO A 27 0.59 -1.12 0.67
N ILE A 28 0.90 -0.89 -0.61
CA ILE A 28 -0.12 -0.53 -1.61
C ILE A 28 -1.16 -1.65 -1.79
N GLU A 29 -0.75 -2.91 -1.79
CA GLU A 29 -1.66 -4.06 -1.96
C GLU A 29 -2.57 -4.24 -0.72
N PHE A 30 -2.00 -4.01 0.47
CA PHE A 30 -2.76 -4.02 1.71
C PHE A 30 -3.84 -2.94 1.72
N GLU A 31 -3.48 -1.70 1.37
CA GLU A 31 -4.44 -0.59 1.31
C GLU A 31 -5.52 -0.82 0.25
N GLN A 32 -5.14 -1.29 -0.95
CA GLN A 32 -6.11 -1.62 -2.00
C GLN A 32 -7.14 -2.66 -1.52
N SER A 33 -6.67 -3.70 -0.85
CA SER A 33 -7.53 -4.75 -0.29
C SER A 33 -8.46 -4.20 0.79
N TYR A 34 -7.92 -3.36 1.69
CA TYR A 34 -8.69 -2.69 2.74
C TYR A 34 -9.78 -1.78 2.16
N TYR A 35 -9.45 -0.92 1.19
CA TYR A 35 -10.43 -0.01 0.58
C TYR A 35 -11.45 -0.75 -0.28
N ALA A 36 -11.08 -1.84 -0.96
CA ALA A 36 -12.03 -2.67 -1.67
C ALA A 36 -13.07 -3.30 -0.74
N ALA A 37 -12.64 -3.78 0.44
CA ALA A 37 -13.53 -4.30 1.47
C ALA A 37 -14.43 -3.20 2.05
N LEU A 38 -13.83 -2.06 2.45
CA LEU A 38 -14.58 -0.92 2.98
C LEU A 38 -15.62 -0.40 1.99
N ASN A 39 -15.26 -0.25 0.71
CA ASN A 39 -16.20 0.19 -0.32
C ASN A 39 -17.36 -0.78 -0.48
N ARG A 40 -17.14 -2.09 -0.38
CA ARG A 40 -18.21 -3.10 -0.41
C ARG A 40 -19.18 -2.94 0.77
N GLU A 41 -18.66 -2.65 1.96
CA GLU A 41 -19.49 -2.41 3.15
C GLU A 41 -20.31 -1.12 3.04
N LEU A 42 -19.77 -0.09 2.37
CA LEU A 42 -20.45 1.18 2.16
C LEU A 42 -21.49 1.16 1.04
N GLN A 43 -21.48 0.16 0.15
CA GLN A 43 -22.52 0.03 -0.88
C GLN A 43 -23.80 -0.58 -0.26
N PRO A 44 -24.96 0.09 -0.34
CA PRO A 44 -26.21 -0.51 0.10
C PRO A 44 -26.56 -1.69 -0.83
N THR A 45 -26.97 -2.82 -0.23
CA THR A 45 -27.46 -4.02 -0.93
C THR A 45 -28.72 -3.75 -1.74
#